data_AF-A0A349QB00-F1
#
_entry.id   AF-A0A349QB00-F1
#
_cell.length_a   1.000
_cell.length_b   1.000
_cell.length_c   1.000
_cell.angle_alpha   90.00
_cell.angle_beta   90.00
_cell.angle_gamma   90.00
#
_symmetry.space_group_name_H-M   'P 1'
#
loop_
_entity.id
_entity.type
_entity.pdbx_description
1 polymer ?
#
loop_
_entity_poly.entity_id
_entity_poly.type
_entity_poly.pdbx_seq_one_letter_code
_entity_poly.pdbx_strand_id
1 'polypeptide(L)'
;MTRKRVFIAFAVAVMILVLTAALLVACGDETKTYTVTFKDGETVVKTVSVQDGATIADADLPADLADTADAAFEGWFNGDVAFDKTAAITSNVTYTAKWASIFTVTFKNGDDVIATAKVKSGEKIAAADIPANLANTADATFEGWFNGDVAFDKDAAISANVTYTAKWAGILTVTFKEGDNVIATAKV
;
A
#
# COMPACT_ATOMS: atom_id res chain seq x y z
N MET A 1 13.31 10.47 63.74
CA MET A 1 12.31 11.27 62.99
C MET A 1 12.10 10.63 61.64
N THR A 2 11.01 9.88 61.53
CA THR A 2 10.57 9.09 60.38
C THR A 2 9.79 9.97 59.42
N ARG A 3 10.19 10.03 58.15
CA ARG A 3 9.33 10.52 57.06
C ARG A 3 9.22 9.45 55.99
N LYS A 4 8.11 8.72 56.04
CA LYS A 4 7.65 7.76 55.04
C LYS A 4 7.56 8.46 53.68
N ARG A 5 8.22 7.90 52.66
CA ARG A 5 8.03 8.28 51.26
C ARG A 5 7.08 7.27 50.64
N VAL A 6 5.87 7.73 50.34
CA VAL A 6 4.85 7.04 49.55
C VAL A 6 5.30 7.12 48.09
N PHE A 7 5.41 5.99 47.41
CA PHE A 7 5.55 5.94 45.96
C PHE A 7 4.39 5.13 45.38
N ILE A 8 3.82 5.72 44.34
CA ILE A 8 2.51 5.51 43.74
C ILE A 8 2.54 4.28 42.84
N ALA A 9 1.60 3.37 43.03
CA ALA A 9 1.38 2.24 42.14
C ALA A 9 0.64 2.72 40.88
N PHE A 10 1.28 2.61 39.72
CA PHE A 10 0.66 2.81 38.41
C PHE A 10 -0.23 1.61 38.08
N ALA A 11 -1.52 1.71 38.39
CA ALA A 11 -2.55 0.83 37.85
C ALA A 11 -3.01 1.40 36.51
N VAL A 12 -2.65 0.76 35.40
CA VAL A 12 -3.01 1.20 34.05
C VAL A 12 -4.45 0.77 33.74
N ALA A 13 -5.32 1.78 33.75
CA ALA A 13 -6.44 2.04 32.87
C ALA A 13 -7.37 0.87 32.45
N VAL A 14 -8.44 0.74 33.25
CA VAL A 14 -9.82 0.43 32.90
C VAL A 14 -10.12 0.35 31.39
N MET A 15 -10.31 -0.87 30.88
CA MET A 15 -10.95 -1.13 29.61
C MET A 15 -12.46 -0.86 29.78
N ILE A 16 -12.92 0.32 29.37
CA ILE A 16 -14.33 0.71 29.46
C ILE A 16 -15.11 -0.07 28.41
N LEU A 17 -15.68 -1.19 28.85
CA LEU A 17 -16.70 -1.97 28.14
C LEU A 17 -18.00 -1.16 28.14
N VAL A 18 -18.29 -0.42 27.06
CA VAL A 18 -19.60 0.23 26.89
C VAL A 18 -20.60 -0.83 26.43
N LEU A 19 -21.13 -1.58 27.40
CA LEU A 19 -22.28 -2.46 27.21
C LEU A 19 -23.54 -1.66 27.56
N THR A 20 -24.11 -0.95 26.60
CA THR A 20 -25.46 -0.36 26.74
C THR A 20 -26.42 -1.11 25.85
N ALA A 21 -26.96 -2.22 26.37
CA ALA A 21 -28.18 -2.81 25.86
C ALA A 21 -29.32 -2.38 26.79
N ALA A 22 -30.25 -1.58 26.25
CA ALA A 22 -31.44 -1.13 26.96
C ALA A 22 -32.32 -2.34 27.33
N LEU A 23 -32.81 -2.36 28.58
CA LEU A 23 -33.83 -3.29 29.04
C LEU A 23 -35.16 -3.06 28.31
N LEU A 24 -35.84 -4.17 27.98
CA LEU A 24 -37.28 -4.48 28.12
C LEU A 24 -37.81 -5.28 26.91
N VAL A 25 -38.15 -6.55 27.14
CA VAL A 25 -39.52 -7.13 27.10
C VAL A 25 -39.39 -8.64 27.30
N ALA A 26 -40.10 -9.19 28.29
CA ALA A 26 -40.26 -10.62 28.49
C ALA A 26 -41.38 -11.17 27.59
N CYS A 27 -41.00 -11.93 26.56
CA CYS A 27 -41.77 -13.04 25.99
C CYS A 27 -40.77 -13.91 25.20
N GLY A 28 -40.83 -15.23 25.38
CA GLY A 28 -39.76 -16.15 25.03
C GLY A 28 -39.40 -16.21 23.54
N ASP A 29 -38.14 -15.87 23.26
CA ASP A 29 -37.23 -16.59 22.37
C ASP A 29 -35.83 -16.12 22.75
N GLU A 30 -34.99 -17.00 23.30
CA GLU A 30 -33.57 -16.71 23.51
C GLU A 30 -32.94 -16.54 22.11
N THR A 31 -32.97 -15.33 21.57
CA THR A 31 -32.38 -15.06 20.26
C THR A 31 -30.88 -15.31 20.36
N LYS A 32 -30.45 -16.45 19.82
CA LYS A 32 -29.04 -16.82 19.76
C LYS A 32 -28.31 -15.74 18.98
N THR A 33 -27.23 -15.23 19.54
CA THR A 33 -26.38 -14.23 18.90
C THR A 33 -24.97 -14.74 18.78
N TYR A 34 -24.25 -14.23 17.80
CA TYR A 34 -22.84 -14.47 17.61
C TYR A 34 -22.06 -13.16 17.58
N THR A 35 -20.84 -13.25 18.08
CA THR A 35 -19.88 -12.15 18.05
C THR A 35 -19.11 -12.17 16.74
N VAL A 36 -19.16 -11.05 16.03
CA VAL A 36 -18.28 -10.77 14.88
C VAL A 36 -17.23 -9.75 15.32
N THR A 37 -15.96 -10.06 15.09
CA THR A 37 -14.84 -9.18 15.45
C THR A 37 -14.02 -8.83 14.21
N PHE A 38 -13.79 -7.55 13.98
CA PHE A 38 -12.88 -7.03 12.96
C PHE A 38 -11.56 -6.63 13.61
N LYS A 39 -10.43 -7.14 13.11
CA LYS A 39 -9.10 -6.89 13.68
C LYS A 39 -8.08 -6.42 12.64
N ASP A 40 -7.26 -5.45 13.02
CA ASP A 40 -6.04 -5.10 12.31
C ASP A 40 -4.83 -5.56 13.14
N GLY A 41 -4.20 -6.65 12.70
CA GLY A 41 -3.24 -7.39 13.52
C GLY A 41 -3.87 -7.85 14.85
N GLU A 42 -3.27 -7.42 15.96
CA GLU A 42 -3.80 -7.70 17.31
C GLU A 42 -4.88 -6.70 17.76
N THR A 43 -5.01 -5.57 17.06
CA THR A 43 -5.93 -4.49 17.43
C THR A 43 -7.35 -4.83 17.02
N VAL A 44 -8.30 -4.76 17.96
CA VAL A 44 -9.73 -4.87 17.64
C VAL A 44 -10.22 -3.52 17.11
N VAL A 45 -10.66 -3.51 15.85
CA VAL A 45 -11.20 -2.32 15.19
C VAL A 45 -12.69 -2.15 15.52
N LYS A 46 -13.46 -3.25 15.47
CA LYS A 46 -14.88 -3.24 15.80
C LYS A 46 -15.34 -4.62 16.26
N THR A 47 -16.31 -4.65 17.16
CA THR A 47 -17.01 -5.87 17.59
C THR A 47 -18.50 -5.62 17.55
N VAL A 48 -19.25 -6.56 16.98
CA VAL A 48 -20.73 -6.50 16.88
C VAL A 48 -21.33 -7.84 17.31
N SER A 49 -22.50 -7.77 17.96
CA SER A 49 -23.33 -8.94 18.25
C SER A 49 -24.45 -9.03 17.21
N VAL A 50 -24.53 -10.15 16.51
CA VAL A 50 -25.46 -10.37 15.38
C VAL A 50 -26.35 -11.57 15.69
N GLN A 51 -27.65 -11.48 15.40
CA GLN A 51 -28.57 -12.61 15.58
C GLN A 51 -28.20 -13.78 14.65
N ASP A 52 -28.42 -15.01 15.11
CA ASP A 52 -28.20 -16.24 14.33
C ASP A 52 -28.99 -16.18 13.01
N GLY A 53 -28.28 -16.38 11.91
CA GLY A 53 -28.84 -16.36 10.56
C GLY A 53 -29.04 -14.96 9.96
N ALA A 54 -28.79 -13.88 10.72
CA ALA A 54 -28.87 -12.51 10.21
C ALA A 54 -27.55 -12.05 9.56
N THR A 55 -27.62 -11.02 8.72
CA THR A 55 -26.45 -10.32 8.17
C THR A 55 -26.03 -9.17 9.09
N ILE A 56 -24.81 -8.67 8.92
CA ILE A 56 -24.35 -7.47 9.64
C ILE A 56 -25.03 -6.22 9.04
N ALA A 57 -25.54 -5.32 9.88
CA ALA A 57 -26.10 -4.05 9.41
C ALA A 57 -24.99 -3.11 8.89
N ASP A 58 -25.26 -2.31 7.86
CA ASP A 58 -24.26 -1.39 7.28
C ASP A 58 -23.68 -0.42 8.32
N ALA A 59 -24.47 0.04 9.28
CA ALA A 59 -24.01 0.90 10.39
C ALA A 59 -23.02 0.19 11.34
N ASP A 60 -23.07 -1.15 11.38
CA ASP A 60 -22.22 -1.98 12.23
C ASP A 60 -20.96 -2.48 11.52
N LEU A 61 -20.80 -2.20 10.22
CA LEU A 61 -19.54 -2.43 9.53
C LEU A 61 -18.47 -1.42 9.98
N PRO A 62 -17.19 -1.82 10.09
CA PRO A 62 -16.11 -0.86 10.19
C PRO A 62 -15.98 -0.10 8.87
N ALA A 63 -15.46 1.13 8.92
CA ALA A 63 -14.98 1.80 7.72
C ALA A 63 -13.74 1.06 7.17
N ASP A 64 -13.50 1.19 5.88
CA ASP A 64 -12.26 0.72 5.27
C ASP A 64 -11.06 1.42 5.92
N LEU A 65 -9.99 0.66 6.14
CA LEU A 65 -8.75 1.20 6.67
C LEU A 65 -8.04 1.99 5.58
N ALA A 66 -7.35 3.06 5.99
CA ALA A 66 -6.59 3.88 5.06
C ALA A 66 -5.32 3.17 4.62
N ASP A 67 -4.99 3.28 3.33
CA ASP A 67 -3.70 2.83 2.79
C ASP A 67 -2.53 3.51 3.51
N THR A 68 -1.42 2.79 3.66
CA THR A 68 -0.16 3.33 4.15
C THR A 68 0.76 3.72 2.98
N ALA A 69 1.99 4.12 3.28
CA ALA A 69 2.96 4.41 2.23
C ALA A 69 3.34 3.15 1.41
N ASP A 70 3.30 1.99 2.06
CA ASP A 70 3.88 0.71 1.68
C ASP A 70 2.86 -0.46 1.68
N ALA A 71 1.59 -0.21 1.98
CA ALA A 71 0.53 -1.20 1.95
C ALA A 71 -0.84 -0.60 1.57
N ALA A 72 -1.61 -1.33 0.76
CA ALA A 72 -2.99 -1.02 0.41
C ALA A 72 -3.94 -1.93 1.19
N PHE A 73 -5.03 -1.38 1.71
CA PHE A 73 -6.06 -2.18 2.37
C PHE A 73 -6.87 -2.96 1.32
N GLU A 74 -6.89 -4.29 1.42
CA GLU A 74 -7.60 -5.19 0.49
C GLU A 74 -8.96 -5.63 1.01
N GLY A 75 -9.29 -5.30 2.26
CA GLY A 75 -10.54 -5.68 2.90
C GLY A 75 -10.36 -6.60 4.10
N TRP A 76 -11.48 -7.12 4.58
CA TRP A 76 -11.58 -7.97 5.76
C TRP A 76 -11.69 -9.45 5.34
N PHE A 77 -10.96 -10.34 6.01
CA PHE A 77 -10.88 -11.75 5.64
C PHE A 77 -10.93 -12.68 6.85
N ASN A 78 -11.59 -13.83 6.73
CA ASN A 78 -11.48 -14.93 7.67
C ASN A 78 -10.63 -16.05 7.02
N GLY A 79 -9.34 -16.09 7.38
CA GLY A 79 -8.35 -16.88 6.63
C GLY A 79 -8.24 -16.37 5.19
N ASP A 80 -8.56 -17.23 4.22
CA ASP A 80 -8.56 -16.89 2.80
C ASP A 80 -9.93 -16.42 2.27
N VAL A 81 -10.97 -16.46 3.10
CA VAL A 81 -12.34 -16.09 2.70
C VAL A 81 -12.56 -14.60 2.91
N ALA A 82 -12.83 -13.88 1.83
CA ALA A 82 -13.19 -12.46 1.90
C ALA A 82 -14.51 -12.26 2.64
N PHE A 83 -14.59 -11.18 3.41
CA PHE A 83 -15.82 -10.78 4.07
C PHE A 83 -16.90 -10.46 3.03
N ASP A 84 -18.01 -11.16 3.14
CA ASP A 84 -19.22 -10.92 2.36
C ASP A 84 -20.30 -10.34 3.26
N LYS A 85 -20.64 -9.06 3.04
CA LYS A 85 -21.66 -8.36 3.83
C LYS A 85 -23.06 -8.96 3.70
N THR A 86 -23.29 -9.79 2.68
CA THR A 86 -24.57 -10.46 2.44
C THR A 86 -24.66 -11.85 3.09
N ALA A 87 -23.54 -12.35 3.65
CA ALA A 87 -23.51 -13.65 4.30
C ALA A 87 -24.19 -13.61 5.68
N ALA A 88 -25.00 -14.64 5.94
CA ALA A 88 -25.61 -14.84 7.25
C ALA A 88 -24.56 -15.27 8.30
N ILE A 89 -24.66 -14.72 9.50
CA ILE A 89 -23.80 -15.08 10.62
C ILE A 89 -24.41 -16.24 11.40
N THR A 90 -23.76 -17.41 11.34
CA THR A 90 -24.21 -18.64 12.02
C THR A 90 -23.23 -19.15 13.07
N SER A 91 -22.14 -18.42 13.33
CA SER A 91 -21.16 -18.69 14.38
C SER A 91 -20.37 -17.44 14.70
N ASN A 92 -19.67 -17.44 15.84
CA ASN A 92 -18.67 -16.41 16.10
C ASN A 92 -17.62 -16.41 14.98
N VAL A 93 -17.22 -15.23 14.52
CA VAL A 93 -16.23 -15.10 13.44
C VAL A 93 -15.34 -13.90 13.69
N THR A 94 -14.06 -14.05 13.36
CA THR A 94 -13.11 -12.95 13.34
C THR A 94 -12.68 -12.72 11.90
N TYR A 95 -12.84 -11.48 11.43
CA TYR A 95 -12.27 -11.02 10.18
C TYR A 95 -11.04 -10.17 10.48
N THR A 96 -9.95 -10.43 9.78
CA THR A 96 -8.69 -9.70 9.90
C THR A 96 -8.47 -8.85 8.66
N ALA A 97 -7.95 -7.65 8.84
CA ALA A 97 -7.52 -6.77 7.76
C ALA A 97 -6.46 -7.48 6.91
N LYS A 98 -6.67 -7.51 5.60
CA LYS A 98 -5.69 -7.99 4.64
C LYS A 98 -5.10 -6.79 3.91
N TRP A 99 -3.79 -6.85 3.71
CA TRP A 99 -3.01 -5.77 3.13
C TRP A 99 -2.22 -6.29 1.94
N ALA A 100 -2.18 -5.54 0.85
CA ALA A 100 -1.29 -5.77 -0.28
C ALA A 100 -0.08 -4.84 -0.18
N SER A 101 1.15 -5.38 -0.28
CA SER A 101 2.35 -4.54 -0.30
C SER A 101 2.34 -3.59 -1.48
N ILE A 102 2.76 -2.36 -1.26
CA ILE A 102 2.98 -1.33 -2.28
C ILE A 102 4.48 -1.12 -2.41
N PHE A 103 4.97 -1.15 -3.65
CA PHE A 103 6.36 -0.83 -4.00
C PHE A 103 6.44 0.48 -4.75
N THR A 104 7.56 1.17 -4.56
CA THR A 104 7.89 2.40 -5.26
C THR A 104 8.79 2.12 -6.46
N VAL A 105 8.33 2.53 -7.64
CA VAL A 105 9.12 2.60 -8.87
C VAL A 105 9.61 4.03 -9.04
N THR A 106 10.91 4.23 -9.17
CA THR A 106 11.52 5.57 -9.34
C THR A 106 12.24 5.64 -10.67
N PHE A 107 11.98 6.69 -11.46
CA PHE A 107 12.73 7.00 -12.67
C PHE A 107 13.67 8.17 -12.40
N LYS A 108 14.97 8.01 -12.71
CA LYS A 108 16.00 9.02 -12.44
C LYS A 108 16.84 9.37 -13.66
N ASN A 109 17.23 10.64 -13.78
CA ASN A 109 18.28 11.08 -14.70
C ASN A 109 19.44 11.66 -13.88
N GLY A 110 20.51 10.89 -13.69
CA GLY A 110 21.52 11.20 -12.68
C GLY A 110 20.90 11.18 -11.28
N ASP A 111 21.04 12.29 -10.54
CA ASP A 111 20.47 12.44 -9.21
C ASP A 111 19.01 12.92 -9.23
N ASP A 112 18.53 13.44 -10.36
CA ASP A 112 17.19 14.01 -10.49
C ASP A 112 16.14 12.90 -10.57
N VAL A 113 15.11 13.00 -9.73
CA VAL A 113 13.91 12.14 -9.79
C VAL A 113 12.96 12.73 -10.83
N ILE A 114 12.73 11.98 -11.90
CA ILE A 114 11.86 12.38 -13.01
C ILE A 114 10.41 12.00 -12.72
N ALA A 115 10.19 10.81 -12.18
CA ALA A 115 8.87 10.30 -11.82
C ALA A 115 8.97 9.26 -10.72
N THR A 116 7.90 9.13 -9.94
CA THR A 116 7.72 8.05 -8.97
C THR A 116 6.32 7.47 -9.12
N ALA A 117 6.20 6.15 -9.06
CA ALA A 117 4.92 5.45 -9.06
C ALA A 117 4.83 4.52 -7.86
N LYS A 118 3.61 4.35 -7.34
CA LYS A 118 3.30 3.34 -6.32
C LYS A 118 2.53 2.21 -6.99
N VAL A 119 3.04 0.99 -6.87
CA VAL A 119 2.51 -0.19 -7.57
C VAL A 119 2.28 -1.29 -6.55
N LYS A 120 1.11 -1.93 -6.58
CA LYS A 120 0.86 -3.10 -5.73
C LYS A 120 1.77 -4.25 -6.15
N SER A 121 2.19 -5.04 -5.17
CA SER A 121 3.02 -6.22 -5.41
C SER A 121 2.38 -7.17 -6.43
N GLY A 122 3.15 -7.54 -7.45
CA GLY A 122 2.70 -8.42 -8.53
C GLY A 122 1.96 -7.70 -9.67
N GLU A 123 1.64 -6.41 -9.53
CA GLU A 123 1.05 -5.63 -10.62
C GLU A 123 2.12 -4.96 -11.48
N LYS A 124 1.72 -4.55 -12.69
CA LYS A 124 2.52 -3.72 -13.58
C LYS A 124 2.28 -2.24 -13.29
N ILE A 125 3.28 -1.40 -13.56
CA ILE A 125 3.12 0.06 -13.47
C ILE A 125 2.05 0.55 -14.47
N ALA A 126 1.21 1.50 -14.05
CA ALA A 126 0.21 2.08 -14.93
C ALA A 126 0.89 2.94 -16.00
N ALA A 127 0.37 2.90 -17.25
CA ALA A 127 0.97 3.62 -18.36
C ALA A 127 1.05 5.15 -18.13
N ALA A 128 0.14 5.71 -17.34
CA ALA A 128 0.12 7.13 -16.98
C ALA A 128 1.25 7.52 -16.01
N ASP A 129 1.80 6.56 -15.25
CA ASP A 129 2.87 6.79 -14.28
C ASP A 129 4.27 6.57 -14.88
N ILE A 130 4.33 6.08 -16.13
CA ILE A 130 5.59 5.95 -16.86
C ILE A 130 5.94 7.32 -17.46
N PRO A 131 7.11 7.89 -17.17
CA PRO A 131 7.51 9.16 -17.74
C PRO A 131 7.72 9.04 -19.25
N ALA A 132 7.46 10.13 -19.97
CA ALA A 132 7.82 10.24 -21.38
C ALA A 132 9.34 10.08 -21.58
N ASN A 133 9.73 9.65 -22.78
CA ASN A 133 11.14 9.58 -23.15
C ASN A 133 11.79 10.96 -23.04
N LEU A 134 13.02 10.98 -22.51
CA LEU A 134 13.80 12.20 -22.44
C LEU A 134 14.25 12.64 -23.83
N ALA A 135 14.39 13.95 -24.02
CA ALA A 135 14.89 14.50 -25.26
C ALA A 135 16.38 14.21 -25.44
N ASN A 136 16.80 13.91 -26.67
CA ASN A 136 18.22 13.80 -27.01
C ASN A 136 18.96 15.10 -26.71
N THR A 137 20.24 14.97 -26.36
CA THR A 137 21.13 16.11 -26.21
C THR A 137 21.96 16.30 -27.49
N ALA A 138 22.80 17.33 -27.54
CA ALA A 138 23.70 17.55 -28.67
C ALA A 138 24.70 16.39 -28.85
N ASP A 139 25.06 15.73 -27.75
CA ASP A 139 26.17 14.77 -27.65
C ASP A 139 25.70 13.38 -27.20
N ALA A 140 24.39 13.15 -27.02
CA ALA A 140 23.86 11.84 -26.65
C ALA A 140 22.41 11.62 -27.08
N THR A 141 22.09 10.37 -27.35
CA THR A 141 20.73 9.87 -27.62
C THR A 141 20.20 9.14 -26.38
N PHE A 142 18.95 9.41 -25.99
CA PHE A 142 18.30 8.68 -24.90
C PHE A 142 17.97 7.25 -25.36
N GLU A 143 18.55 6.25 -24.71
CA GLU A 143 18.32 4.83 -25.06
C GLU A 143 17.14 4.22 -24.33
N GLY A 144 16.76 4.78 -23.17
CA GLY A 144 15.68 4.27 -22.35
C GLY A 144 16.00 4.31 -20.86
N TRP A 145 15.11 3.69 -20.10
CA TRP A 145 15.22 3.54 -18.65
C TRP A 145 15.78 2.16 -18.30
N PHE A 146 16.74 2.07 -17.38
CA PHE A 146 17.44 0.83 -17.05
C PHE A 146 17.66 0.67 -15.55
N ASN A 147 17.53 -0.54 -15.02
CA ASN A 147 17.98 -0.91 -13.69
C ASN A 147 19.30 -1.71 -13.84
N GLY A 148 20.43 -1.03 -13.67
CA GLY A 148 21.73 -1.58 -14.07
C GLY A 148 21.76 -1.84 -15.57
N ASP A 149 21.92 -3.10 -15.96
CA ASP A 149 21.92 -3.52 -17.37
C ASP A 149 20.54 -3.99 -17.88
N VAL A 150 19.53 -4.06 -17.01
CA VAL A 150 18.19 -4.53 -17.36
C VAL A 150 17.35 -3.36 -17.87
N ALA A 151 16.92 -3.42 -19.13
CA ALA A 151 16.02 -2.44 -19.70
C ALA A 151 14.65 -2.46 -19.00
N PHE A 152 14.04 -1.29 -18.83
CA PHE A 152 12.69 -1.17 -18.31
C PHE A 152 11.69 -1.89 -19.23
N ASP A 153 10.92 -2.79 -18.63
CA ASP A 153 9.82 -3.50 -19.26
C ASP A 153 8.50 -3.04 -18.63
N LYS A 154 7.67 -2.38 -19.43
CA LYS A 154 6.35 -1.86 -19.02
C LYS A 154 5.36 -2.97 -18.64
N ASP A 155 5.60 -4.21 -19.07
CA ASP A 155 4.73 -5.35 -18.79
C ASP A 155 5.26 -6.21 -17.62
N ALA A 156 6.42 -5.88 -17.06
CA ALA A 156 6.96 -6.58 -15.90
C ALA A 156 6.16 -6.28 -14.62
N ALA A 157 5.91 -7.32 -13.84
CA ALA A 157 5.33 -7.21 -12.51
C ALA A 157 6.35 -6.63 -11.51
N ILE A 158 5.89 -5.73 -10.64
CA ILE A 158 6.71 -5.12 -9.60
C ILE A 158 6.61 -5.94 -8.31
N SER A 159 7.73 -6.48 -7.84
CA SER A 159 7.79 -7.28 -6.61
C SER A 159 8.73 -6.70 -5.54
N ALA A 160 9.33 -5.55 -5.80
CA ALA A 160 10.19 -4.81 -4.88
C ALA A 160 10.28 -3.35 -5.31
N ASN A 161 10.76 -2.48 -4.41
CA ASN A 161 11.15 -1.12 -4.80
C ASN A 161 12.25 -1.19 -5.86
N VAL A 162 12.11 -0.40 -6.92
CA VAL A 162 13.05 -0.40 -8.06
C VAL A 162 13.32 1.02 -8.53
N THR A 163 14.57 1.26 -8.92
CA THR A 163 14.98 2.51 -9.56
C THR A 163 15.45 2.21 -10.97
N TYR A 164 14.86 2.88 -11.95
CA TYR A 164 15.33 2.89 -13.33
C TYR A 164 16.03 4.22 -13.62
N THR A 165 17.24 4.16 -14.14
CA THR A 165 18.05 5.32 -14.49
C THR A 165 18.06 5.50 -16.01
N ALA A 166 18.03 6.75 -16.45
CA ALA A 166 18.19 7.11 -17.85
C ALA A 166 19.54 6.63 -18.39
N LYS A 167 19.51 5.87 -19.48
CA LYS A 167 20.70 5.45 -20.21
C LYS A 167 20.84 6.24 -21.51
N TRP A 168 22.08 6.59 -21.83
CA TRP A 168 22.41 7.48 -22.93
C TRP A 168 23.50 6.85 -23.81
N ALA A 169 23.27 6.86 -25.12
CA ALA A 169 24.29 6.56 -26.12
C ALA A 169 25.00 7.85 -26.50
N GLY A 170 26.29 7.94 -26.21
CA GLY A 170 27.11 9.07 -26.64
C GLY A 170 27.20 9.17 -28.16
N ILE A 171 27.09 10.39 -28.68
CA ILE A 171 27.29 10.73 -30.09
C ILE A 171 28.71 11.26 -30.26
N LEU A 172 29.48 10.66 -31.15
CA LEU A 172 30.84 11.09 -31.45
C LEU A 172 30.80 12.14 -32.55
N THR A 173 31.33 13.34 -32.29
CA THR A 173 31.51 14.35 -33.35
C THR A 173 32.91 14.22 -33.94
N VAL A 174 32.99 13.75 -35.17
CA VAL A 174 34.21 13.73 -35.99
C VAL A 174 34.37 15.08 -36.67
N THR A 175 35.51 15.73 -36.48
CA THR A 175 35.84 17.01 -37.11
C THR A 175 36.93 16.83 -38.16
N PHE A 176 36.65 17.23 -39.40
CA PHE A 176 37.61 17.24 -40.49
C PHE A 176 38.27 18.62 -40.58
N LYS A 177 39.60 18.65 -40.63
CA LYS A 177 40.39 19.88 -40.70
C LYS A 177 41.35 19.88 -41.88
N GLU A 178 41.56 21.05 -42.46
CA GLU A 178 42.66 21.34 -43.37
C GLU A 178 43.56 22.39 -42.70
N GLY A 179 44.70 21.94 -42.17
CA GLY A 179 45.50 22.75 -41.24
C GLY A 179 44.72 23.06 -39.96
N ASP A 180 44.66 24.34 -39.58
CA ASP A 180 43.88 24.80 -38.42
C ASP A 180 42.38 25.04 -38.74
N ASN A 181 42.01 25.03 -40.02
CA ASN A 181 40.64 25.31 -40.46
C ASN A 181 39.75 24.06 -40.36
N VAL A 182 38.59 24.19 -39.70
CA VAL A 182 37.54 23.17 -39.74
C VAL A 182 36.80 23.25 -41.07
N ILE A 183 36.79 22.16 -41.82
CA ILE A 183 36.16 22.08 -43.16
C ILE A 183 34.87 21.28 -43.14
N ALA A 184 34.70 20.35 -42.19
CA ALA A 184 33.45 19.62 -42.00
C ALA A 184 33.35 19.02 -40.59
N THR A 185 32.13 18.72 -40.16
CA THR A 185 31.87 17.88 -38.99
C THR A 185 30.85 16.81 -39.35
N ALA A 186 30.99 15.64 -38.73
CA ALA A 186 30.05 14.53 -38.84
C ALA A 186 29.75 13.98 -37.45
N LYS A 187 28.49 13.62 -37.21
CA LYS A 187 28.07 12.91 -36.00
C LYS A 187 28.00 11.41 -36.32
N VAL A 188 28.60 10.58 -35.47
CA VAL A 188 28.66 9.12 -35.59
C VAL A 188 28.12 8.50 -34.32
#